data_AF-M0NZX0-F1
#
_entry.id   AF-M0NZX0-F1
#
_cell.length_a   1.000
_cell.length_b   1.000
_cell.length_c   1.000
_cell.angle_alpha   90.00
_cell.angle_beta   90.00
_cell.angle_gamma   90.00
#
_symmetry.space_group_name_H-M   'P 1'
#
loop_
_entity.id
_entity.type
_entity.pdbx_description
1 polymer ?
#
loop_
_entity_poly.entity_id
_entity_poly.type
_entity_poly.pdbx_seq_one_letter_code
_entity_poly.pdbx_strand_id
1 'polypeptide(L)'
;MPSPPFIDRESGELDLGQIRAEAFPVAGLVVLFGALALLPFLLTLLVSSNRLLAGFFTLVSQFVIAVGVGVVLLYVVARGIQLADG
;
A
#
# COMPACT_ATOMS: atom_id res chain seq x y z
N MET A 1 6.24 -32.01 -3.15
CA MET A 1 6.57 -30.74 -3.83
C MET A 1 5.99 -29.60 -2.99
N PRO A 2 6.64 -28.43 -2.91
CA PRO A 2 6.01 -27.25 -2.31
C PRO A 2 4.68 -27.00 -3.02
N SER A 3 3.66 -26.60 -2.27
CA SER A 3 2.37 -26.29 -2.89
C SER A 3 2.41 -24.88 -3.42
N PRO A 4 1.82 -24.59 -4.59
CA PRO A 4 1.75 -23.23 -5.09
C PRO A 4 1.09 -22.33 -4.05
N PRO A 5 1.61 -21.12 -3.81
CA PRO A 5 0.99 -20.18 -2.88
C PRO A 5 -0.45 -19.87 -3.32
N PHE A 6 -1.33 -19.64 -2.34
CA PHE A 6 -2.76 -19.37 -2.52
C PHE A 6 -3.60 -20.53 -3.05
N ILE A 7 -3.06 -21.76 -3.09
CA ILE A 7 -3.79 -22.96 -3.47
C ILE A 7 -3.87 -23.93 -2.30
N ASP A 8 -5.09 -24.35 -1.95
CA ASP A 8 -5.36 -25.34 -0.92
C ASP A 8 -4.87 -26.73 -1.34
N ARG A 9 -4.20 -27.42 -0.41
CA ARG A 9 -3.55 -28.72 -0.68
C ARG A 9 -4.52 -29.89 -0.87
N GLU A 10 -5.68 -29.85 -0.22
CA GLU A 10 -6.63 -30.95 -0.21
C GLU A 10 -7.66 -30.85 -1.33
N SER A 11 -8.09 -29.62 -1.64
CA SER A 11 -9.12 -29.34 -2.65
C SER A 11 -8.54 -28.89 -4.00
N GLY A 12 -7.30 -28.37 -4.03
CA GLY A 12 -6.72 -27.74 -5.22
C GLY A 12 -7.37 -26.41 -5.61
N GLU A 13 -8.23 -25.85 -4.74
CA GLU A 13 -8.92 -24.58 -4.95
C GLU A 13 -8.11 -23.39 -4.40
N LEU A 14 -8.57 -22.18 -4.68
CA LEU A 14 -7.97 -20.96 -4.13
C LEU A 14 -8.18 -20.87 -2.62
N ASP A 15 -7.09 -20.70 -1.86
CA ASP A 15 -7.15 -20.42 -0.43
C ASP A 15 -7.52 -18.95 -0.19
N LEU A 16 -8.83 -18.70 -0.11
CA LEU A 16 -9.39 -17.37 0.18
C LEU A 16 -8.96 -16.84 1.56
N GLY A 17 -8.64 -17.74 2.51
CA GLY A 17 -8.14 -17.38 3.84
C GLY A 17 -6.76 -16.76 3.75
N GLN A 18 -5.85 -17.42 3.04
CA GLN A 18 -4.51 -16.89 2.76
C GLN A 18 -4.56 -15.59 1.96
N ILE A 19 -5.38 -15.53 0.89
CA ILE A 19 -5.53 -14.30 0.09
C ILE A 19 -5.95 -13.11 0.98
N ARG A 20 -6.94 -13.33 1.84
CA ARG A 20 -7.40 -12.29 2.77
C ARG A 20 -6.30 -11.91 3.78
N ALA A 21 -5.60 -12.90 4.33
CA ALA A 21 -4.51 -12.67 5.28
C ALA A 21 -3.39 -11.81 4.68
N GLU A 22 -3.04 -12.02 3.41
CA GLU A 22 -2.03 -11.23 2.70
C GLU A 22 -2.54 -9.86 2.23
N ALA A 23 -3.83 -9.74 1.96
CA ALA A 23 -4.43 -8.46 1.56
C ALA A 23 -4.45 -7.44 2.72
N PHE A 24 -4.59 -7.90 3.97
CA PHE A 24 -4.68 -7.00 5.13
C PHE A 24 -3.44 -6.12 5.33
N PRO A 25 -2.21 -6.66 5.35
CA PRO A 25 -1.00 -5.85 5.44
C PRO A 25 -0.87 -4.83 4.31
N VAL A 26 -1.17 -5.23 3.06
CA VAL A 26 -1.11 -4.33 1.90
C VAL A 26 -2.13 -3.21 2.03
N ALA A 27 -3.38 -3.54 2.39
CA ALA A 27 -4.42 -2.55 2.64
C ALA A 27 -4.03 -1.60 3.77
N GLY A 28 -3.43 -2.12 4.85
CA GLY A 28 -2.93 -1.32 5.96
C GLY A 28 -1.87 -0.29 5.52
N LEU A 29 -0.90 -0.70 4.70
CA LEU A 29 0.11 0.21 4.16
C LEU A 29 -0.50 1.26 3.23
N VAL A 30 -1.42 0.87 2.34
CA VAL A 30 -2.11 1.80 1.45
C VAL A 30 -2.91 2.84 2.23
N VAL A 31 -3.68 2.41 3.24
CA VAL A 31 -4.44 3.30 4.12
C VAL A 31 -3.51 4.22 4.90
N LEU A 32 -2.39 3.71 5.41
CA LEU A 32 -1.40 4.52 6.13
C LEU A 32 -0.87 5.66 5.26
N PHE A 33 -0.30 5.35 4.10
CA PHE A 33 0.29 6.38 3.24
C PHE A 33 -0.77 7.28 2.61
N GLY A 34 -1.94 6.73 2.27
CA GLY A 34 -3.09 7.50 1.82
C GLY A 34 -3.56 8.52 2.86
N ALA A 35 -3.69 8.11 4.13
CA ALA A 35 -4.07 9.00 5.22
C ALA A 35 -2.99 10.05 5.52
N LEU A 36 -1.71 9.65 5.50
CA LEU A 36 -0.59 10.58 5.69
C LEU A 36 -0.51 11.63 4.58
N ALA A 37 -0.79 11.27 3.32
CA ALA A 37 -0.85 12.21 2.22
C ALA A 37 -2.14 13.04 2.19
N LEU A 38 -3.24 12.50 2.69
CA LEU A 38 -4.50 13.23 2.80
C LEU A 38 -4.35 14.46 3.69
N LEU A 39 -3.58 14.38 4.77
CA LEU A 39 -3.36 15.51 5.68
C LEU A 39 -2.78 16.75 4.98
N PRO A 40 -1.60 16.70 4.31
CA PRO A 40 -1.07 17.85 3.58
C PRO A 40 -2.00 18.26 2.43
N PHE A 41 -2.67 17.31 1.75
CA PHE A 41 -3.66 17.65 0.74
C PHE A 41 -4.80 18.51 1.31
N LEU A 42 -5.37 18.15 2.45
CA LEU A 42 -6.42 18.95 3.11
C LEU A 42 -5.90 20.35 3.52
N LEU A 43 -4.63 20.47 3.91
CA LEU A 43 -4.01 21.77 4.18
C LEU A 43 -3.95 22.65 2.92
N THR A 44 -3.78 22.07 1.72
CA THR A 44 -3.82 22.84 0.46
C THR A 44 -5.16 23.58 0.29
N LEU A 45 -6.27 22.94 0.68
CA LEU A 45 -7.61 23.51 0.56
C LEU A 45 -7.78 24.69 1.51
N LEU A 46 -7.25 24.57 2.73
CA LEU A 46 -7.30 25.61 3.76
C LEU A 46 -6.45 26.85 3.40
N VAL A 47 -5.28 26.64 2.78
CA VAL A 47 -4.35 27.72 2.39
C VAL A 47 -4.44 28.10 0.91
N SER A 48 -5.54 27.74 0.25
CA SER A 48 -5.76 27.91 -1.19
C SER A 48 -5.65 29.36 -1.68
N SER A 49 -5.82 30.34 -0.79
CA SER A 49 -5.60 31.77 -1.09
C SER A 49 -4.13 32.10 -1.36
N ASN A 50 -3.18 31.33 -0.83
CA ASN A 50 -1.75 31.47 -1.07
C ASN A 50 -1.25 30.36 -2.00
N ARG A 51 -1.08 30.69 -3.29
CA ARG A 51 -0.67 29.73 -4.31
C ARG A 51 0.67 29.05 -4.03
N LEU A 52 1.64 29.76 -3.43
CA LEU A 52 2.95 29.18 -3.10
C LEU A 52 2.81 28.12 -2.02
N LEU A 53 2.06 28.44 -0.96
CA LEU A 53 1.86 27.54 0.17
C LEU A 53 0.99 26.33 -0.22
N ALA A 54 -0.07 26.55 -1.02
CA ALA A 54 -0.89 25.48 -1.58
C ALA A 54 -0.08 24.56 -2.51
N GLY A 55 0.79 25.14 -3.34
CA GLY A 55 1.71 24.38 -4.19
C GLY A 55 2.69 23.52 -3.39
N PHE A 56 3.27 24.09 -2.33
CA PHE A 56 4.18 23.36 -1.43
C PHE A 56 3.50 22.15 -0.78
N PHE A 57 2.32 22.32 -0.18
CA PHE A 57 1.59 21.20 0.43
C PHE A 57 1.16 20.14 -0.60
N THR A 58 0.85 20.55 -1.83
CA THR A 58 0.56 19.62 -2.93
C THR A 58 1.78 18.75 -3.24
N LEU A 59 2.97 19.36 -3.35
CA LEU A 59 4.22 18.63 -3.58
C LEU A 59 4.54 17.67 -2.43
N VAL A 60 4.33 18.09 -1.18
CA VAL A 60 4.51 17.23 -0.01
C VAL A 60 3.54 16.05 -0.05
N SER A 61 2.26 16.29 -0.35
CA SER A 61 1.26 15.23 -0.50
C SER A 61 1.66 14.21 -1.58
N GLN A 62 2.09 14.68 -2.74
CA GLN A 62 2.51 13.81 -3.85
C GLN A 62 3.78 13.02 -3.50
N PHE A 63 4.73 13.65 -2.81
CA PHE A 63 5.94 12.98 -2.34
C PHE A 63 5.61 11.83 -1.39
N VAL A 64 4.71 12.04 -0.42
CA VAL A 64 4.28 10.98 0.51
C VAL A 64 3.61 9.83 -0.22
N ILE A 65 2.74 10.11 -1.20
CA ILE A 65 2.13 9.06 -2.04
C ILE A 65 3.20 8.29 -2.82
N ALA A 66 4.13 8.98 -3.46
CA ALA A 66 5.16 8.34 -4.29
C ALA A 66 6.06 7.40 -3.45
N VAL A 67 6.51 7.87 -2.30
CA VAL A 67 7.27 7.05 -1.35
C VAL A 67 6.43 5.88 -0.85
N GLY A 68 5.17 6.14 -0.49
CA GLY A 68 4.24 5.11 -0.02
C GLY A 68 4.00 4.00 -1.03
N VAL A 69 3.81 4.34 -2.30
CA VAL A 69 3.71 3.36 -3.39
C VAL A 69 4.99 2.52 -3.49
N GLY A 70 6.16 3.15 -3.43
CA GLY A 70 7.44 2.43 -3.44
C GLY A 70 7.54 1.43 -2.29
N VAL A 71 7.19 1.85 -1.07
CA VAL A 71 7.20 0.98 0.12
C VAL A 71 6.21 -0.19 -0.01
N VAL A 72 4.98 0.08 -0.47
CA VAL A 72 3.96 -0.96 -0.69
C VAL A 72 4.46 -2.00 -1.71
N LEU A 73 5.07 -1.55 -2.80
CA LEU A 73 5.62 -2.46 -3.82
C LEU A 73 6.78 -3.30 -3.28
N LEU A 74 7.71 -2.69 -2.52
CA LEU A 74 8.79 -3.42 -1.86
C LEU A 74 8.26 -4.48 -0.89
N TYR A 75 7.21 -4.15 -0.12
CA TYR A 75 6.54 -5.11 0.76
C TYR A 75 5.93 -6.28 -0.02
N VAL A 76 5.20 -6.00 -1.11
CA VAL A 76 4.58 -7.03 -1.96
C VAL A 76 5.64 -7.97 -2.55
N VAL A 77 6.75 -7.42 -3.06
CA VAL A 77 7.84 -8.23 -3.60
C VAL A 77 8.47 -9.11 -2.53
N ALA A 78 8.83 -8.51 -1.38
CA ALA A 78 9.43 -9.26 -0.28
C ALA A 78 8.50 -10.37 0.23
N ARG A 79 7.19 -10.08 0.33
CA ARG A 79 6.20 -11.07 0.76
C ARG A 79 5.99 -12.17 -0.27
N GLY A 80 5.97 -11.83 -1.56
CA GLY A 80 5.91 -12.80 -2.65
C GLY A 80 7.07 -13.79 -2.61
N ILE A 81 8.29 -13.32 -2.36
CA ILE A 81 9.47 -14.18 -2.20
C ILE A 81 9.30 -15.10 -0.99
N GLN A 82 8.89 -14.56 0.17
CA GLN A 82 8.66 -15.37 1.38
C GLN A 82 7.61 -16.47 1.18
N LEU A 83 6.57 -16.20 0.40
CA LEU A 83 5.53 -17.18 0.09
C LEU A 83 5.98 -18.24 -0.91
N ALA A 84 6.96 -17.92 -1.75
CA ALA A 84 7.53 -18.87 -2.72
C ALA A 84 8.62 -19.76 -2.09
N ASP A 85 9.37 -19.23 -1.12
CA ASP A 85 10.45 -19.93 -0.42
C ASP A 85 9.97 -20.78 0.78
N GLY A 86 8.70 -20.61 1.20
CA GLY A 86 8.04 -21.38 2.27
C GLY A 86 7.31 -22.62 1.77
#